data_AF-A0A936VN52-F1
#
_entry.id   AF-A0A936VN52-F1
#
_cell.length_a   1.000
_cell.length_b   1.000
_cell.length_c   1.000
_cell.angle_alpha   90.00
_cell.angle_beta   90.00
_cell.angle_gamma   90.00
#
_symmetry.space_group_name_H-M   'P 1'
#
loop_
_entity.id
_entity.type
_entity.pdbx_description
1 polymer ?
#
loop_
_entity_poly.entity_id
_entity_poly.type
_entity_poly.pdbx_seq_one_letter_code
_entity_poly.pdbx_strand_id
1 'polypeptide(L)'
;MNWTSLIIGLLVGWIAEWIIDWIYWRRRSEDGSIELQNMRSQSKRLRADLDAANSTVARLKADLAKPNTEVAALQAANAQLQADIAAANSSLRSASANLDTTNASLVSAQAENERLHARLNIGSGTADHYKDQLAQLQAELAAAQASNEQLRAQLSAASSEVAAAVGGSNQFATQLLDKSAVEAGLAQERLAAEGGQLHVQGSGTGHAGDSRDQYKTQLMSVAALNIAGSMSQADDVARLRGELSGANDELARLRAELAAMRSRPARDPLIDINGIGPVIEKRMFEAGIFTFEQLAAESPERLRTIARLQEWQDADPAAWISEARERAAQKSGS
;
A
#
# COMPACT_ATOMS: atom_id res chain seq x y z
N MET A 1 -61.57 -25.55 -140.13
CA MET A 1 -60.50 -25.45 -139.12
C MET A 1 -61.14 -25.13 -137.79
N ASN A 2 -61.04 -26.04 -136.82
CA ASN A 2 -61.77 -25.94 -135.57
C ASN A 2 -61.02 -25.01 -134.61
N TRP A 3 -61.49 -23.75 -134.52
CA TRP A 3 -60.93 -22.69 -133.67
C TRP A 3 -60.83 -23.10 -132.19
N THR A 4 -61.62 -24.09 -131.78
CA THR A 4 -61.60 -24.75 -130.47
C THR A 4 -60.23 -25.33 -130.10
N SER A 5 -59.48 -25.91 -131.05
CA SER A 5 -58.16 -26.49 -130.76
C SER A 5 -57.09 -25.42 -130.50
N LEU A 6 -57.21 -24.25 -131.13
CA LEU A 6 -56.34 -23.09 -130.86
C LEU A 6 -56.63 -22.49 -129.47
N ILE A 7 -57.90 -22.39 -129.09
CA ILE A 7 -58.31 -21.89 -127.77
C ILE A 7 -57.84 -22.84 -126.66
N ILE A 8 -57.97 -24.16 -126.86
CA ILE A 8 -57.51 -25.16 -125.88
C ILE A 8 -55.99 -25.09 -125.71
N GLY A 9 -55.23 -24.97 -126.80
CA GLY A 9 -53.77 -24.82 -126.73
C GLY A 9 -53.33 -23.55 -125.97
N LEU A 10 -54.04 -22.44 -126.19
CA LEU A 10 -53.80 -21.18 -125.47
C LEU A 10 -54.12 -21.29 -123.97
N LEU A 11 -55.24 -21.92 -123.62
CA LEU A 11 -55.63 -22.15 -122.22
C LEU A 11 -54.64 -23.09 -121.51
N VAL A 12 -54.20 -24.15 -122.17
CA VAL A 12 -53.21 -25.08 -121.61
C VAL A 12 -51.86 -24.39 -121.43
N GLY A 13 -51.42 -23.59 -122.40
CA GLY A 13 -50.20 -22.78 -122.27
C GLY A 13 -50.28 -21.76 -121.13
N TRP A 14 -51.41 -21.04 -121.03
CA TRP A 14 -51.64 -20.05 -119.97
C TRP A 14 -51.69 -20.70 -118.58
N ILE A 15 -52.33 -21.86 -118.44
CA ILE A 15 -52.36 -22.62 -117.18
C ILE A 15 -50.97 -23.17 -116.85
N ALA A 16 -50.22 -23.66 -117.83
CA ALA A 16 -48.87 -24.16 -117.61
C ALA A 16 -47.91 -23.05 -117.12
N GLU A 17 -47.97 -21.86 -117.73
CA GLU A 17 -47.24 -20.68 -117.26
C GLU A 17 -47.64 -20.29 -115.83
N TRP A 18 -48.94 -20.26 -115.53
CA TRP A 18 -49.43 -19.94 -114.19
C TRP A 18 -48.98 -20.95 -113.13
N ILE A 19 -48.98 -22.24 -113.46
CA ILE A 19 -48.48 -23.30 -112.56
C ILE A 19 -46.98 -23.15 -112.29
N ILE A 20 -46.18 -22.83 -113.31
CA ILE A 20 -44.73 -22.61 -113.16
C ILE A 20 -44.46 -21.39 -112.26
N ASP A 21 -45.15 -20.28 -112.50
CA ASP A 21 -45.02 -19.06 -111.69
C ASP A 21 -45.47 -19.31 -110.25
N TRP A 22 -46.57 -20.05 -110.05
CA TRP A 22 -47.05 -20.44 -108.72
C TRP A 22 -46.07 -21.34 -107.97
N ILE A 23 -45.46 -22.34 -108.62
CA ILE A 23 -44.45 -23.22 -107.99
C ILE A 23 -43.18 -22.43 -107.64
N TYR A 24 -42.71 -21.59 -108.57
CA TYR A 24 -41.52 -20.75 -108.35
C TYR A 24 -41.74 -19.77 -107.18
N TRP A 25 -42.89 -19.09 -107.16
CA TRP A 25 -43.22 -18.14 -106.10
C TRP A 25 -43.49 -18.84 -104.76
N ARG A 26 -44.15 -20.00 -104.78
CA ARG A 26 -44.40 -20.82 -103.58
C ARG A 26 -43.10 -21.31 -102.94
N ARG A 27 -42.20 -21.91 -103.72
CA ARG A 27 -40.91 -22.40 -103.19
C ARG A 27 -40.04 -21.26 -102.66
N ARG A 28 -39.96 -20.14 -103.40
CA ARG A 28 -39.23 -18.95 -102.96
C ARG A 28 -39.83 -18.33 -101.68
N SER A 29 -41.16 -18.38 -101.52
CA SER A 29 -41.84 -17.92 -100.31
C SER A 29 -41.63 -18.86 -99.12
N GLU A 30 -41.58 -20.18 -99.35
CA GLU A 30 -41.32 -21.21 -98.33
C GLU A 30 -39.87 -21.13 -97.83
N ASP A 31 -38.88 -21.03 -98.71
CA ASP A 31 -37.45 -20.89 -98.35
C ASP A 31 -37.19 -19.64 -97.50
N GLY A 32 -37.76 -18.48 -97.91
CA GLY A 32 -37.67 -17.24 -97.13
C GLY A 32 -38.37 -17.34 -95.77
N SER A 33 -39.48 -18.08 -95.67
CA SER A 33 -40.17 -18.30 -94.40
C SER A 33 -39.35 -19.19 -93.44
N ILE A 34 -38.64 -20.19 -93.97
CA ILE A 34 -37.76 -21.08 -93.20
C ILE A 34 -36.54 -20.30 -92.70
N GLU A 35 -35.92 -19.47 -93.54
CA GLU A 35 -34.79 -18.62 -93.15
C GLU A 35 -35.19 -17.62 -92.05
N LEU A 36 -36.36 -16.98 -92.17
CA LEU A 36 -36.91 -16.09 -91.13
C LEU A 36 -37.20 -16.84 -89.82
N GLN A 37 -37.72 -18.07 -89.90
CA GLN A 37 -37.94 -18.91 -88.71
C GLN A 37 -36.61 -19.31 -88.05
N ASN A 38 -35.59 -19.66 -88.84
CA ASN A 38 -34.25 -19.96 -88.34
C ASN A 38 -33.61 -18.73 -87.68
N MET A 39 -33.69 -17.56 -88.32
CA MET A 39 -33.19 -16.30 -87.78
C MET A 39 -33.91 -15.88 -86.49
N ARG A 40 -35.24 -16.05 -86.42
CA ARG A 40 -36.00 -15.81 -85.19
C ARG A 40 -35.58 -16.79 -84.08
N SER A 41 -35.37 -18.05 -84.42
CA SER A 41 -34.94 -19.08 -83.47
C SER A 41 -33.53 -18.80 -82.95
N GLN A 42 -32.60 -18.42 -83.83
CA GLN A 42 -31.26 -17.98 -83.47
C GLN A 42 -31.29 -16.73 -82.59
N SER A 43 -32.11 -15.73 -82.94
CA SER A 43 -32.28 -14.52 -82.14
C SER A 43 -32.83 -14.82 -80.74
N LYS A 44 -33.76 -15.77 -80.63
CA LYS A 44 -34.30 -16.22 -79.35
C LYS A 44 -33.23 -16.94 -78.51
N ARG A 45 -32.41 -17.79 -79.14
CA ARG A 45 -31.28 -18.48 -78.48
C ARG A 45 -30.22 -17.49 -78.00
N LEU A 46 -29.78 -16.57 -78.85
CA LEU A 46 -28.81 -15.54 -78.50
C LEU A 46 -29.29 -14.66 -77.35
N ARG A 47 -30.59 -14.32 -77.30
CA ARG A 47 -31.17 -13.60 -76.16
C ARG A 47 -31.13 -14.44 -74.87
N ALA A 48 -31.52 -15.72 -74.96
CA ALA A 48 -31.46 -16.61 -73.82
C ALA A 48 -30.03 -16.81 -73.30
N ASP A 49 -29.05 -16.94 -74.19
CA ASP A 49 -27.64 -17.07 -73.84
C ASP A 49 -27.09 -15.77 -73.23
N LEU A 50 -27.49 -14.60 -73.75
CA LEU A 50 -27.14 -13.30 -73.17
C LEU A 50 -27.74 -13.14 -71.76
N ASP A 51 -29.00 -13.53 -71.56
CA ASP A 51 -29.65 -13.50 -70.24
C ASP A 51 -28.97 -14.46 -69.26
N ALA A 52 -28.59 -15.67 -69.72
CA ALA A 52 -27.83 -16.63 -68.93
C ALA A 52 -26.44 -16.12 -68.56
N ALA A 53 -25.72 -15.51 -69.51
CA ALA A 53 -24.42 -14.89 -69.27
C ALA A 53 -24.53 -13.72 -68.28
N ASN A 54 -25.54 -12.85 -68.44
CA ASN A 54 -25.81 -11.74 -67.51
C ASN A 54 -26.11 -12.24 -66.09
N SER A 55 -26.89 -13.32 -65.96
CA SER A 55 -27.16 -13.94 -64.66
C SER A 55 -25.90 -14.52 -64.01
N THR A 56 -24.99 -15.08 -64.81
CA THR A 56 -23.70 -15.61 -64.33
C THR A 56 -22.78 -14.49 -63.89
N VAL A 57 -22.68 -13.40 -64.66
CA VAL A 57 -21.93 -12.19 -64.27
C VAL A 57 -22.49 -11.61 -62.97
N ALA A 58 -23.80 -11.57 -62.80
CA ALA A 58 -24.42 -11.10 -61.55
C ALA A 58 -24.05 -12.00 -60.36
N ARG A 59 -24.07 -13.33 -60.53
CA ARG A 59 -23.64 -14.29 -59.49
C ARG A 59 -22.17 -14.12 -59.15
N LEU A 60 -21.28 -14.07 -60.14
CA LEU A 60 -19.84 -13.88 -59.92
C LEU A 60 -19.53 -12.55 -59.23
N LYS A 61 -20.24 -11.47 -59.57
CA LYS A 61 -20.12 -10.18 -58.87
C LYS A 61 -20.57 -10.28 -57.41
N ALA A 62 -21.68 -10.95 -57.14
CA ALA A 62 -22.15 -11.19 -55.77
C ALA A 62 -21.17 -12.06 -54.98
N ASP A 63 -20.62 -13.11 -55.62
CA ASP A 63 -19.64 -13.99 -55.00
C ASP A 63 -18.27 -13.32 -54.81
N LEU A 64 -17.88 -12.34 -55.62
CA LEU A 64 -16.67 -11.53 -55.40
C LEU A 64 -16.87 -10.46 -54.32
N ALA A 65 -18.11 -9.98 -54.12
CA ALA A 65 -18.42 -9.02 -53.06
C ALA A 65 -18.22 -9.64 -51.66
N LYS A 66 -18.57 -10.91 -51.47
CA LYS A 66 -18.40 -11.65 -50.21
C LYS A 66 -16.95 -11.65 -49.68
N PRO A 67 -15.94 -12.17 -50.42
CA PRO A 67 -14.56 -12.17 -49.97
C PRO A 67 -14.00 -10.75 -49.80
N ASN A 68 -14.45 -9.77 -50.59
CA ASN A 68 -14.05 -8.37 -50.37
C ASN A 68 -14.53 -7.85 -49.00
N THR A 69 -15.76 -8.18 -48.60
CA THR A 69 -16.26 -7.83 -47.27
C THR A 69 -15.54 -8.60 -46.16
N GLU A 70 -15.21 -9.87 -46.39
CA GLU A 70 -14.44 -10.69 -45.43
C GLU A 70 -13.02 -10.17 -45.26
N VAL A 71 -12.32 -9.80 -46.35
CA VAL A 71 -10.98 -9.21 -46.31
C VAL A 71 -11.01 -7.89 -45.56
N ALA A 72 -12.00 -7.02 -45.80
CA ALA A 72 -12.15 -5.77 -45.07
C ALA A 72 -12.40 -6.03 -43.56
N ALA A 73 -13.23 -7.02 -43.21
CA ALA A 73 -13.47 -7.41 -41.83
C ALA A 73 -12.21 -7.98 -41.16
N LEU A 74 -11.44 -8.83 -41.86
CA LEU A 74 -10.18 -9.39 -41.37
C LEU A 74 -9.10 -8.31 -41.21
N GLN A 75 -9.05 -7.33 -42.11
CA GLN A 75 -8.15 -6.17 -41.99
C GLN A 75 -8.50 -5.33 -40.76
N ALA A 76 -9.79 -5.06 -40.52
CA ALA A 76 -10.25 -4.35 -39.34
C ALA A 76 -9.94 -5.14 -38.05
N ALA A 77 -10.18 -6.46 -38.04
CA ALA A 77 -9.85 -7.33 -36.91
C ALA A 77 -8.34 -7.36 -36.62
N ASN A 78 -7.49 -7.43 -37.66
CA ASN A 78 -6.05 -7.35 -37.50
C ASN A 78 -5.59 -6.00 -36.94
N ALA A 79 -6.16 -4.89 -37.41
CA ALA A 79 -5.86 -3.57 -36.86
C ALA A 79 -6.25 -3.46 -35.37
N GLN A 80 -7.40 -4.03 -35.00
CA GLN A 80 -7.82 -4.08 -33.60
C GLN A 80 -6.87 -4.93 -32.74
N LEU A 81 -6.49 -6.13 -33.21
CA LEU A 81 -5.53 -6.97 -32.50
C LEU A 81 -4.17 -6.29 -32.32
N GLN A 82 -3.69 -5.55 -33.33
CA GLN A 82 -2.47 -4.77 -33.22
C GLN A 82 -2.59 -3.66 -32.17
N ALA A 83 -3.73 -2.97 -32.09
CA ALA A 83 -4.00 -1.97 -31.08
C ALA A 83 -4.05 -2.59 -29.67
N ASP A 84 -4.71 -3.74 -29.52
CA ASP A 84 -4.80 -4.47 -28.25
C ASP A 84 -3.42 -4.95 -27.77
N ILE A 85 -2.58 -5.46 -28.67
CA ILE A 85 -1.19 -5.83 -28.36
C ILE A 85 -0.39 -4.60 -27.91
N ALA A 86 -0.55 -3.45 -28.57
CA ALA A 86 0.12 -2.22 -28.17
C ALA A 86 -0.31 -1.76 -26.77
N ALA A 87 -1.61 -1.83 -26.46
CA ALA A 87 -2.17 -1.49 -25.16
C ALA A 87 -1.76 -2.48 -24.05
N ALA A 88 -1.68 -3.78 -24.37
CA ALA A 88 -1.17 -4.78 -23.43
C ALA A 88 0.31 -4.54 -23.12
N ASN A 89 1.12 -4.22 -24.14
CA ASN A 89 2.54 -3.92 -23.97
C ASN A 89 2.79 -2.65 -23.15
N SER A 90 1.98 -1.60 -23.33
CA SER A 90 2.07 -0.40 -22.48
C SER A 90 1.71 -0.71 -21.03
N SER A 91 0.64 -1.48 -20.82
CA SER A 91 0.22 -1.93 -19.48
C SER A 91 1.31 -2.76 -18.78
N LEU A 92 1.96 -3.68 -19.51
CA LEU A 92 3.06 -4.49 -18.98
C LEU A 92 4.27 -3.63 -18.56
N ARG A 93 4.62 -2.61 -19.37
CA ARG A 93 5.69 -1.66 -19.03
C ARG A 93 5.36 -0.87 -17.77
N SER A 94 4.14 -0.38 -17.64
CA SER A 94 3.68 0.32 -16.44
C SER A 94 3.71 -0.59 -15.20
N ALA A 95 3.27 -1.84 -15.34
CA ALA A 95 3.34 -2.82 -14.26
C ALA A 95 4.79 -3.13 -13.82
N SER A 96 5.70 -3.28 -14.78
CA SER A 96 7.14 -3.47 -14.50
C SER A 96 7.72 -2.27 -13.75
N ALA A 97 7.46 -1.05 -14.21
CA ALA A 97 7.94 0.17 -13.55
C ALA A 97 7.38 0.33 -12.12
N ASN A 98 6.12 -0.05 -11.91
CA ASN A 98 5.51 -0.08 -10.58
C ASN A 98 6.20 -1.12 -9.69
N LEU A 99 6.49 -2.31 -10.22
CA LEU A 99 7.21 -3.36 -9.48
C LEU A 99 8.60 -2.89 -9.07
N ASP A 100 9.36 -2.28 -9.98
CA ASP A 100 10.69 -1.72 -9.70
C ASP A 100 10.61 -0.64 -8.60
N THR A 101 9.62 0.24 -8.67
CA THR A 101 9.39 1.29 -7.67
C THR A 101 9.06 0.68 -6.31
N THR A 102 8.14 -0.28 -6.25
CA THR A 102 7.79 -0.97 -4.99
C THR A 102 8.95 -1.73 -4.41
N ASN A 103 9.79 -2.34 -5.25
CA ASN A 103 10.98 -3.06 -4.80
C ASN A 103 12.03 -2.09 -4.22
N ALA A 104 12.21 -0.92 -4.83
CA ALA A 104 13.07 0.13 -4.29
C ALA A 104 12.55 0.64 -2.93
N SER A 105 11.25 0.87 -2.80
CA SER A 105 10.63 1.25 -1.52
C SER A 105 10.79 0.17 -0.45
N LEU A 106 10.66 -1.11 -0.81
CA LEU A 106 10.87 -2.23 0.11
C LEU A 106 12.31 -2.26 0.63
N VAL A 107 13.30 -2.12 -0.26
CA VAL A 107 14.72 -2.06 0.12
C VAL A 107 14.99 -0.88 1.04
N SER A 108 14.41 0.29 0.76
CA SER A 108 14.53 1.46 1.64
C SER A 108 13.94 1.21 3.03
N ALA A 109 12.76 0.60 3.11
CA ALA A 109 12.10 0.27 4.36
C ALA A 109 12.87 -0.81 5.16
N GLN A 110 13.50 -1.77 4.48
CA GLN A 110 14.38 -2.75 5.11
C GLN A 110 15.62 -2.09 5.71
N ALA A 111 16.28 -1.20 4.96
CA ALA A 111 17.42 -0.45 5.47
C ALA A 111 17.05 0.46 6.65
N GLU A 112 15.85 1.03 6.65
CA GLU A 112 15.34 1.82 7.78
C GLU A 112 15.09 0.94 9.02
N ASN A 113 14.49 -0.25 8.86
CA ASN A 113 14.33 -1.19 9.97
C ASN A 113 15.68 -1.59 10.58
N GLU A 114 16.69 -1.89 9.76
CA GLU A 114 18.04 -2.19 10.24
C GLU A 114 18.64 -1.01 11.04
N ARG A 115 18.45 0.22 10.56
CA ARG A 115 18.89 1.43 11.28
C ARG A 115 18.15 1.61 12.61
N LEU A 116 16.85 1.36 12.64
CA LEU A 116 16.06 1.42 13.87
C LEU A 116 16.50 0.37 14.87
N HIS A 117 16.78 -0.86 14.43
CA HIS A 117 17.35 -1.91 15.27
C HIS A 117 18.71 -1.51 15.85
N ALA A 118 19.60 -0.94 15.04
CA ALA A 118 20.89 -0.45 15.52
C ALA A 118 20.72 0.67 16.56
N ARG A 119 19.80 1.62 16.33
CA ARG A 119 19.47 2.69 17.28
C ARG A 119 18.92 2.15 18.59
N LEU A 120 18.02 1.16 18.54
CA LEU A 120 17.48 0.51 19.74
C LEU A 120 18.57 -0.19 20.55
N ASN A 121 19.51 -0.87 19.88
CA ASN A 121 20.61 -1.53 20.56
C ASN A 121 21.54 -0.53 21.26
N ILE A 122 21.88 0.59 20.59
CA ILE A 122 22.65 1.68 21.20
C ILE A 122 21.89 2.26 22.39
N GLY A 123 20.59 2.55 22.23
CA GLY A 123 19.73 3.04 23.30
C GLY A 123 19.70 2.11 24.51
N SER A 124 19.59 0.80 24.29
CA SER A 124 19.68 -0.21 25.35
C SER A 124 21.02 -0.14 26.07
N GLY A 125 22.14 -0.11 25.33
CA GLY A 125 23.47 0.00 25.93
C GLY A 125 23.66 1.29 26.74
N THR A 126 23.11 2.41 26.28
CA THR A 126 23.13 3.66 27.07
C THR A 126 22.29 3.56 28.35
N ALA A 127 21.14 2.89 28.30
CA ALA A 127 20.30 2.68 29.47
C ALA A 127 21.01 1.81 30.53
N ASP A 128 21.69 0.74 30.08
CA ASP A 128 22.50 -0.12 30.96
C ASP A 128 23.65 0.68 31.59
N HIS A 129 24.35 1.51 30.81
CA HIS A 129 25.41 2.38 31.34
C HIS A 129 24.90 3.34 32.42
N TYR A 130 23.77 4.02 32.21
CA TYR A 130 23.19 4.90 33.21
C TYR A 130 22.72 4.15 34.46
N LYS A 131 22.23 2.92 34.30
CA LYS A 131 21.85 2.05 35.42
C LYS A 131 23.07 1.66 36.27
N ASP A 132 24.19 1.33 35.65
CA ASP A 132 25.45 1.04 36.34
C ASP A 132 25.99 2.28 37.07
N GLN A 133 25.94 3.46 36.44
CA GLN A 133 26.31 4.73 37.09
C GLN A 133 25.43 5.03 38.31
N LEU A 134 24.12 4.79 38.22
CA LEU A 134 23.21 4.96 39.36
C LEU A 134 23.56 4.02 40.51
N ALA A 135 23.87 2.75 40.22
CA ALA A 135 24.30 1.79 41.23
C ALA A 135 25.63 2.20 41.89
N GLN A 136 26.58 2.71 41.10
CA GLN A 136 27.85 3.21 41.62
C GLN A 136 27.66 4.43 42.54
N LEU A 137 26.87 5.42 42.10
CA LEU A 137 26.58 6.60 42.92
C LEU A 137 25.85 6.24 44.22
N GLN A 138 24.95 5.26 44.19
CA GLN A 138 24.29 4.75 45.40
C GLN A 138 25.31 4.10 46.35
N ALA A 139 26.26 3.32 45.84
CA ALA A 139 27.32 2.71 46.64
C ALA A 139 28.27 3.78 47.25
N GLU A 140 28.65 4.79 46.47
CA GLU A 140 29.47 5.92 46.95
C GLU A 140 28.74 6.73 48.02
N LEU A 141 27.43 6.99 47.85
CA LEU A 141 26.61 7.65 48.87
C LEU A 141 26.58 6.84 50.17
N ALA A 142 26.37 5.53 50.09
CA ALA A 142 26.38 4.65 51.26
C ALA A 142 27.75 4.63 51.97
N ALA A 143 28.84 4.60 51.21
CA ALA A 143 30.20 4.67 51.77
C ALA A 143 30.47 6.02 52.45
N ALA A 144 30.04 7.14 51.84
CA ALA A 144 30.16 8.48 52.42
C ALA A 144 29.32 8.64 53.69
N GLN A 145 28.13 8.02 53.73
CA GLN A 145 27.29 7.97 54.93
C GLN A 145 27.98 7.21 56.07
N ALA A 146 28.52 6.03 55.79
CA ALA A 146 29.27 5.24 56.78
C ALA A 146 30.51 5.98 57.30
N SER A 147 31.26 6.66 56.41
CA SER A 147 32.40 7.48 56.81
C SER A 147 31.99 8.64 57.72
N ASN A 148 30.86 9.31 57.42
CA ASN A 148 30.32 10.36 58.30
C ASN A 148 29.91 9.82 59.67
N GLU A 149 29.29 8.64 59.74
CA GLU A 149 28.96 7.99 61.01
C GLU A 149 30.22 7.68 61.82
N GLN A 150 31.26 7.16 61.16
CA GLN A 150 32.54 6.88 61.80
C GLN A 150 33.22 8.16 62.31
N LEU A 151 33.24 9.24 61.53
CA LEU A 151 33.76 10.53 61.96
C LEU A 151 32.97 11.11 63.14
N ARG A 152 31.64 10.99 63.13
CA ARG A 152 30.79 11.38 64.27
C ARG A 152 31.12 10.56 65.52
N ALA A 153 31.33 9.25 65.38
CA ALA A 153 31.75 8.39 66.47
C ALA A 153 33.12 8.81 67.01
N GLN A 154 34.11 9.08 66.14
CA GLN A 154 35.42 9.58 66.54
C GLN A 154 35.34 10.92 67.26
N LEU A 155 34.54 11.86 66.76
CA LEU A 155 34.34 13.17 67.40
C LEU A 155 33.72 13.01 68.80
N SER A 156 32.77 12.08 68.96
CA SER A 156 32.16 11.79 70.25
C SER A 156 33.16 11.16 71.23
N ALA A 157 34.02 10.26 70.76
CA ALA A 157 35.07 9.64 71.56
C ALA A 157 36.12 10.67 72.00
N ALA A 158 36.61 11.49 71.07
CA ALA A 158 37.54 12.57 71.38
C ALA A 158 36.94 13.60 72.35
N SER A 159 35.65 13.93 72.22
CA SER A 159 34.96 14.80 73.17
C SER A 159 34.89 14.18 74.57
N SER A 160 34.67 12.86 74.66
CA SER A 160 34.70 12.12 75.93
C SER A 160 36.09 12.08 76.55
N GLU A 161 37.14 11.93 75.75
CA GLU A 161 38.53 11.98 76.22
C GLU A 161 38.90 13.37 76.74
N VAL A 162 38.51 14.44 76.04
CA VAL A 162 38.69 15.83 76.51
C VAL A 162 37.92 16.05 77.82
N ALA A 163 36.67 15.58 77.91
CA ALA A 163 35.89 15.67 79.15
C ALA A 163 36.56 14.92 80.32
N ALA A 164 37.13 13.74 80.07
CA ALA A 164 37.89 12.98 81.07
C ALA A 164 39.19 13.70 81.47
N ALA A 165 39.92 14.30 80.53
CA ALA A 165 41.15 15.04 80.80
C ALA A 165 40.90 16.35 81.59
N VAL A 166 39.81 17.07 81.27
CA VAL A 166 39.36 18.24 82.03
C VAL A 166 38.87 17.83 83.42
N GLY A 167 38.12 16.72 83.53
CA GLY A 167 37.71 16.16 84.82
C GLY A 167 38.90 15.75 85.70
N GLY A 168 39.90 15.09 85.11
CA GLY A 168 41.15 14.73 85.78
C GLY A 168 41.99 15.96 86.17
N SER A 169 42.08 16.97 85.31
CA SER A 169 42.74 18.25 85.63
C SER A 169 42.01 18.98 86.76
N ASN A 170 40.68 18.98 86.78
CA ASN A 170 39.90 19.58 87.87
C ASN A 170 40.05 18.79 89.17
N GLN A 171 40.10 17.45 89.13
CA GLN A 171 40.42 16.64 90.31
C GLN A 171 41.84 16.90 90.82
N PHE A 172 42.82 17.00 89.92
CA PHE A 172 44.19 17.33 90.28
C PHE A 172 44.29 18.75 90.86
N ALA A 173 43.62 19.74 90.25
CA ALA A 173 43.53 21.09 90.78
C ALA A 173 42.81 21.13 92.13
N THR A 174 41.80 20.29 92.36
CA THR A 174 41.12 20.17 93.66
C THR A 174 42.04 19.53 94.71
N GLN A 175 42.82 18.49 94.36
CA GLN A 175 43.83 17.91 95.25
C GLN A 175 44.99 18.87 95.52
N LEU A 176 45.41 19.66 94.53
CA LEU A 176 46.42 20.70 94.70
C LEU A 176 45.89 21.87 95.52
N LEU A 177 44.62 22.24 95.38
CA LEU A 177 43.96 23.23 96.24
C LEU A 177 43.79 22.71 97.66
N ASP A 178 43.52 21.43 97.87
CA ASP A 178 43.50 20.83 99.21
C ASP A 178 44.89 20.85 99.84
N LYS A 179 45.91 20.42 99.08
CA LYS A 179 47.32 20.47 99.51
C LYS A 179 47.83 21.90 99.69
N SER A 180 47.44 22.83 98.82
CA SER A 180 47.81 24.24 98.90
C SER A 180 46.96 25.01 99.88
N ALA A 181 45.76 24.56 100.27
CA ALA A 181 45.02 25.10 101.41
C ALA A 181 45.68 24.69 102.73
N VAL A 182 46.26 23.49 102.78
CA VAL A 182 47.13 23.05 103.89
C VAL A 182 48.43 23.86 103.91
N GLU A 183 49.07 24.11 102.76
CA GLU A 183 50.26 24.96 102.68
C GLU A 183 49.94 26.46 102.85
N ALA A 184 48.76 26.94 102.45
CA ALA A 184 48.29 28.32 102.63
C ALA A 184 47.86 28.58 104.07
N GLY A 185 47.34 27.58 104.79
CA GLY A 185 47.20 27.64 106.25
C GLY A 185 48.54 27.90 106.95
N LEU A 186 49.64 27.32 106.44
CA LEU A 186 51.00 27.59 106.91
C LEU A 186 51.61 28.89 106.36
N ALA A 187 51.24 29.31 105.14
CA ALA A 187 51.82 30.47 104.48
C ALA A 187 51.10 31.79 104.85
N GLN A 188 49.83 31.76 105.25
CA GLN A 188 49.08 32.92 105.73
C GLN A 188 49.55 33.40 107.12
N GLU A 189 50.29 32.55 107.85
CA GLU A 189 51.07 32.94 109.04
C GLU A 189 52.38 33.67 108.68
N ARG A 190 52.92 33.41 107.47
CA ARG A 190 54.17 34.04 106.97
C ARG A 190 53.97 35.22 106.03
N LEU A 191 52.79 35.40 105.44
CA LEU A 191 52.49 36.44 104.45
C LEU A 191 51.47 37.49 104.94
N ALA A 192 51.26 37.58 106.26
CA ALA A 192 50.89 38.83 106.93
C ALA A 192 52.09 39.82 107.03
N ALA A 193 53.26 39.43 106.51
CA ALA A 193 54.51 40.16 106.65
C ALA A 193 54.91 41.01 105.43
N GLU A 194 54.37 40.84 104.23
CA GLU A 194 54.86 41.62 103.08
C GLU A 194 53.81 41.74 101.98
N GLY A 195 53.28 42.95 101.84
CA GLY A 195 52.22 43.27 100.89
C GLY A 195 52.72 43.82 99.56
N GLY A 196 51.74 44.12 98.69
CA GLY A 196 51.84 45.26 97.77
C GLY A 196 51.91 44.96 96.26
N GLN A 197 50.72 44.87 95.64
CA GLN A 197 50.27 45.61 94.44
C GLN A 197 50.73 45.29 92.98
N LEU A 198 49.71 45.33 92.10
CA LEU A 198 49.65 45.72 90.65
C LEU A 198 50.13 44.68 89.61
N HIS A 199 49.60 44.52 88.38
CA HIS A 199 48.53 45.08 87.53
C HIS A 199 48.43 44.16 86.26
N VAL A 200 47.28 44.07 85.55
CA VAL A 200 47.12 43.32 84.28
C VAL A 200 46.61 44.23 83.15
N GLN A 201 47.19 44.06 81.95
CA GLN A 201 46.97 44.81 80.70
C GLN A 201 46.60 43.88 79.53
N GLY A 202 45.75 44.39 78.60
CA GLY A 202 45.59 43.95 77.18
C GLY A 202 44.64 42.76 76.95
N SER A 203 43.94 42.53 75.84
CA SER A 203 43.76 43.13 74.48
C SER A 203 42.72 42.20 73.77
N GLY A 204 41.79 42.65 72.93
CA GLY A 204 41.96 42.77 71.47
C GLY A 204 41.25 41.66 70.66
N THR A 205 40.18 42.03 69.93
CA THR A 205 39.76 41.67 68.54
C THR A 205 40.06 40.25 67.99
N GLY A 206 39.11 39.46 67.47
CA GLY A 206 38.17 39.74 66.38
C GLY A 206 38.79 39.34 65.02
N HIS A 207 38.16 38.45 64.23
CA HIS A 207 38.22 38.27 62.74
C HIS A 207 37.41 37.00 62.35
N ALA A 208 36.15 37.14 61.92
CA ALA A 208 35.25 36.03 61.54
C ALA A 208 34.33 36.37 60.34
N GLY A 209 34.80 37.21 59.40
CA GLY A 209 33.99 37.70 58.27
C GLY A 209 34.23 36.98 56.93
N ASP A 210 35.45 36.52 56.66
CA ASP A 210 35.88 36.22 55.30
C ASP A 210 35.42 34.86 54.74
N SER A 211 35.09 33.89 55.61
CA SER A 211 34.74 32.54 55.15
C SER A 211 33.29 32.40 54.66
N ARG A 212 32.36 33.27 55.06
CA ARG A 212 30.94 33.11 54.71
C ARG A 212 30.62 33.43 53.25
N ASP A 213 31.33 34.40 52.68
CA ASP A 213 31.04 34.87 51.32
C ASP A 213 31.56 33.90 50.25
N GLN A 214 32.61 33.15 50.56
CA GLN A 214 33.13 32.11 49.67
C GLN A 214 32.17 30.90 49.54
N TYR A 215 31.55 30.47 50.64
CA TYR A 215 30.58 29.36 50.62
C TYR A 215 29.29 29.72 49.86
N LYS A 216 28.81 30.95 49.98
CA LYS A 216 27.58 31.40 49.31
C LYS A 216 27.73 31.41 47.78
N THR A 217 28.92 31.75 47.30
CA THR A 217 29.23 31.83 45.87
C THR A 217 29.32 30.43 45.23
N GLN A 218 29.90 29.45 45.95
CA GLN A 218 29.99 28.06 45.46
C GLN A 218 28.63 27.33 45.46
N LEU A 219 27.73 27.64 46.40
CA LEU A 219 26.38 27.05 46.43
C LEU A 219 25.50 27.50 45.25
N MET A 220 25.65 28.75 44.81
CA MET A 220 24.86 29.29 43.69
C MET A 220 25.25 28.69 42.33
N SER A 221 26.51 28.36 42.11
CA SER A 221 26.96 27.77 40.83
C SER A 221 26.54 26.30 40.67
N VAL A 222 26.57 25.52 41.76
CA VAL A 222 26.13 24.11 41.75
C VAL A 222 24.62 23.99 41.58
N ALA A 223 23.85 24.88 42.22
CA ALA A 223 22.40 24.94 42.04
C ALA A 223 22.01 25.30 40.60
N ALA A 224 22.72 26.24 39.97
CA ALA A 224 22.49 26.64 38.58
C ALA A 224 22.76 25.50 37.59
N LEU A 225 23.82 24.71 37.79
CA LEU A 225 24.13 23.54 36.94
C LEU A 225 23.07 22.44 37.05
N ASN A 226 22.60 22.11 38.26
CA ASN A 226 21.59 21.08 38.44
C ASN A 226 20.23 21.46 37.84
N ILE A 227 19.86 22.75 37.92
CA ILE A 227 18.61 23.23 37.32
C ILE A 227 18.68 23.14 35.79
N ALA A 228 19.79 23.58 35.17
CA ALA A 228 20.00 23.45 33.73
C ALA A 228 19.98 21.99 33.24
N GLY A 229 20.57 21.06 33.99
CA GLY A 229 20.52 19.62 33.68
C GLY A 229 19.11 19.03 33.74
N SER A 230 18.31 19.44 34.73
CA SER A 230 16.93 18.96 34.90
C SER A 230 15.96 19.48 33.81
N MET A 231 16.17 20.71 33.32
CA MET A 231 15.36 21.29 32.24
C MET A 231 15.64 20.60 30.90
N SER A 232 16.91 20.30 30.59
CA SER A 232 17.27 19.55 29.37
C SER A 232 16.65 18.15 29.32
N GLN A 233 16.62 17.44 30.46
CA GLN A 233 15.96 16.13 30.54
C GLN A 233 14.44 16.22 30.33
N ALA A 234 13.78 17.28 30.84
CA ALA A 234 12.34 17.46 30.65
C ALA A 234 11.98 17.72 29.17
N ASP A 235 12.81 18.49 28.46
CA ASP A 235 12.62 18.78 27.03
C ASP A 235 12.83 17.54 26.16
N ASP A 236 13.83 16.71 26.47
CA ASP A 236 14.06 15.43 25.77
C ASP A 236 12.91 14.44 25.99
N VAL A 237 12.35 14.37 27.19
CA VAL A 237 11.18 13.53 27.49
C VAL A 237 9.94 14.02 26.72
N ALA A 238 9.74 15.33 26.61
CA ALA A 238 8.64 15.89 25.83
C ALA A 238 8.79 15.57 24.33
N ARG A 239 10.00 15.68 23.78
CA ARG A 239 10.31 15.32 22.38
C ARG A 239 10.04 13.84 22.11
N LEU A 240 10.59 12.95 22.95
CA LEU A 240 10.44 11.50 22.81
C LEU A 240 8.97 11.07 22.93
N ARG A 241 8.18 11.72 23.79
CA ARG A 241 6.74 11.46 23.91
C ARG A 241 5.98 11.86 22.65
N GLY A 242 6.35 12.97 22.01
CA GLY A 242 5.80 13.40 20.73
C GLY A 242 6.12 12.42 19.60
N GLU A 243 7.39 11.99 19.50
CA GLU A 243 7.84 10.99 18.53
C GLU A 243 7.13 9.65 18.73
N LEU A 244 6.97 9.20 19.99
CA LEU A 244 6.27 7.96 20.31
C LEU A 244 4.78 8.03 19.95
N SER A 245 4.12 9.18 20.19
CA SER A 245 2.72 9.38 19.78
C SER A 245 2.58 9.32 18.26
N GLY A 246 3.45 10.01 17.51
CA GLY A 246 3.42 9.99 16.05
C GLY A 246 3.65 8.59 15.47
N ALA A 247 4.62 7.86 16.02
CA ALA A 247 4.88 6.47 15.62
C ALA A 247 3.68 5.56 15.93
N ASN A 248 2.99 5.76 17.06
CA ASN A 248 1.82 4.96 17.43
C ASN A 248 0.61 5.25 16.52
N ASP A 249 0.42 6.51 16.11
CA ASP A 249 -0.60 6.92 15.15
C ASP A 249 -0.34 6.32 13.75
N GLU A 250 0.92 6.27 13.32
CA GLU A 250 1.33 5.62 12.08
C GLU A 250 1.10 4.10 12.12
N LEU A 251 1.43 3.46 13.25
CA LEU A 251 1.16 2.04 13.48
C LEU A 251 -0.34 1.72 13.45
N ALA A 252 -1.18 2.63 13.97
CA ALA A 252 -2.63 2.50 13.91
C ALA A 252 -3.15 2.60 12.46
N ARG A 253 -2.61 3.53 11.65
CA ARG A 253 -2.95 3.66 10.23
C ARG A 253 -2.56 2.43 9.43
N LEU A 254 -1.32 1.94 9.58
CA LEU A 254 -0.84 0.76 8.88
C LEU A 254 -1.64 -0.50 9.26
N ARG A 255 -2.01 -0.64 10.54
CA ARG A 255 -2.90 -1.73 10.99
C ARG A 255 -4.28 -1.63 10.36
N ALA A 256 -4.86 -0.44 10.24
CA ALA A 256 -6.15 -0.23 9.58
C ALA A 256 -6.08 -0.53 8.08
N GLU A 257 -4.99 -0.14 7.41
CA GLU A 257 -4.76 -0.45 6.00
C GLU A 257 -4.57 -1.95 5.76
N LEU A 258 -3.78 -2.63 6.60
CA LEU A 258 -3.59 -4.08 6.54
C LEU A 258 -4.91 -4.82 6.81
N ALA A 259 -5.71 -4.35 7.77
CA ALA A 259 -7.04 -4.87 8.04
C ALA A 259 -7.95 -4.68 6.82
N ALA A 260 -7.96 -3.51 6.18
CA ALA A 260 -8.73 -3.25 4.97
C ALA A 260 -8.30 -4.15 3.80
N MET A 261 -7.00 -4.42 3.64
CA MET A 261 -6.51 -5.35 2.62
C MET A 261 -6.92 -6.80 2.92
N ARG A 262 -6.84 -7.24 4.17
CA ARG A 262 -7.26 -8.59 4.60
C ARG A 262 -8.77 -8.78 4.58
N SER A 263 -9.53 -7.69 4.70
CA SER A 263 -10.98 -7.68 4.60
C SER A 263 -11.50 -7.75 3.17
N ARG A 264 -10.62 -7.66 2.16
CA ARG A 264 -11.03 -7.91 0.77
C ARG A 264 -11.40 -9.39 0.65
N PRO A 265 -12.65 -9.72 0.28
CA PRO A 265 -13.06 -11.10 0.13
C PRO A 265 -12.12 -11.81 -0.84
N ALA A 266 -11.59 -12.97 -0.43
CA ALA A 266 -10.90 -13.86 -1.36
C ALA A 266 -11.85 -14.16 -2.52
N ARG A 267 -11.41 -13.85 -3.75
CA ARG A 267 -12.26 -13.98 -4.93
C ARG A 267 -12.53 -15.46 -5.18
N ASP A 268 -13.80 -15.82 -5.26
CA ASP A 268 -14.19 -17.15 -5.66
C ASP A 268 -14.18 -17.25 -7.20
N PRO A 269 -13.83 -18.42 -7.77
CA PRO A 269 -13.93 -18.66 -9.20
C PRO A 269 -15.41 -18.77 -9.59
N LEU A 270 -16.06 -17.63 -9.86
CA LEU A 270 -17.47 -17.58 -10.27
C LEU A 270 -17.67 -18.29 -11.62
N ILE A 271 -16.62 -18.41 -12.43
CA ILE A 271 -16.59 -19.21 -13.65
C ILE A 271 -16.95 -20.70 -13.46
N ASP A 272 -16.83 -21.23 -12.24
CA ASP A 272 -17.18 -22.63 -11.98
C ASP A 272 -18.69 -22.89 -12.03
N ILE A 273 -19.52 -21.83 -11.98
CA ILE A 273 -20.97 -21.92 -12.08
C ILE A 273 -21.38 -22.07 -13.54
N ASN A 274 -22.27 -23.01 -13.83
CA ASN A 274 -22.68 -23.30 -15.19
C ASN A 274 -23.39 -22.10 -15.84
N GLY A 275 -22.88 -21.66 -17.00
CA GLY A 275 -23.38 -20.49 -17.71
C GLY A 275 -22.67 -19.17 -17.36
N ILE A 276 -21.79 -19.14 -16.36
CA ILE A 276 -20.91 -17.99 -16.09
C ILE A 276 -19.57 -18.19 -16.83
N GLY A 277 -19.41 -17.51 -17.96
CA GLY A 277 -18.13 -17.46 -18.67
C GLY A 277 -17.18 -16.38 -18.14
N PRO A 278 -15.91 -16.33 -18.61
CA PRO A 278 -14.89 -15.35 -18.18
C PRO A 278 -15.33 -13.89 -18.30
N VAL A 279 -16.15 -13.59 -19.32
CA VAL A 279 -16.68 -12.24 -19.56
C VAL A 279 -17.74 -11.87 -18.53
N ILE A 280 -18.60 -12.82 -18.14
CA ILE A 280 -19.65 -12.61 -17.14
C ILE A 280 -18.99 -12.51 -15.75
N GLU A 281 -18.04 -13.39 -15.44
CA GLU A 281 -17.26 -13.34 -14.20
C GLU A 281 -16.55 -11.99 -14.02
N LYS A 282 -15.87 -11.50 -15.07
CA LYS A 282 -15.24 -10.17 -15.02
C LYS A 282 -16.24 -9.07 -14.71
N ARG A 283 -17.43 -9.10 -15.33
CA ARG A 283 -18.51 -8.12 -15.07
C ARG A 283 -19.05 -8.23 -13.64
N MET A 284 -19.15 -9.45 -13.09
CA MET A 284 -19.56 -9.66 -11.70
C MET A 284 -18.53 -9.05 -10.74
N PHE A 285 -17.23 -9.25 -10.98
CA PHE A 285 -16.17 -8.61 -10.21
C PHE A 285 -16.19 -7.08 -10.31
N GLU A 286 -16.41 -6.53 -11.51
CA GLU A 286 -16.57 -5.08 -11.71
C GLU A 286 -17.80 -4.52 -10.99
N ALA A 287 -18.86 -5.31 -10.84
CA ALA A 287 -20.07 -4.94 -10.11
C ALA A 287 -19.97 -5.15 -8.58
N GLY A 288 -18.82 -5.61 -8.08
CA GLY A 288 -18.57 -5.81 -6.65
C GLY A 288 -18.99 -7.17 -6.10
N ILE A 289 -19.32 -8.14 -6.98
CA ILE A 289 -19.66 -9.50 -6.60
C ILE A 289 -18.41 -10.36 -6.76
N PHE A 290 -17.75 -10.70 -5.65
CA PHE A 290 -16.47 -11.38 -5.63
C PHE A 290 -16.52 -12.83 -5.10
N THR A 291 -17.63 -13.24 -4.49
CA THR A 291 -17.75 -14.54 -3.81
C THR A 291 -19.03 -15.27 -4.21
N PHE A 292 -19.06 -16.59 -4.02
CA PHE A 292 -20.28 -17.38 -4.23
C PHE A 292 -21.42 -16.93 -3.31
N GLU A 293 -21.11 -16.55 -2.06
CA GLU A 293 -22.08 -16.02 -1.10
C GLU A 293 -22.72 -14.72 -1.59
N GLN A 294 -21.92 -13.80 -2.11
CA GLN A 294 -22.42 -12.53 -2.66
C GLN A 294 -23.29 -12.77 -3.89
N LEU A 295 -22.89 -13.68 -4.80
CA LEU A 295 -23.70 -14.01 -5.98
C LEU A 295 -25.04 -14.66 -5.58
N ALA A 296 -25.05 -15.52 -4.56
CA ALA A 296 -26.25 -16.20 -4.06
C ALA A 296 -27.23 -15.28 -3.30
N ALA A 297 -26.76 -14.11 -2.85
CA ALA A 297 -27.55 -13.10 -2.15
C ALA A 297 -28.16 -12.05 -3.10
N GLU A 298 -27.73 -12.02 -4.36
CA GLU A 298 -28.22 -11.08 -5.37
C GLU A 298 -29.53 -11.53 -6.01
N SER A 299 -30.24 -10.57 -6.61
CA SER A 299 -31.49 -10.87 -7.33
C SER A 299 -31.22 -11.33 -8.77
N PRO A 300 -32.05 -12.23 -9.33
CA PRO A 300 -31.91 -12.68 -10.72
C PRO A 300 -31.90 -11.53 -11.73
N GLU A 301 -32.66 -10.47 -11.47
CA GLU A 301 -32.79 -9.28 -12.33
C GLU A 301 -31.51 -8.44 -12.32
N ARG A 302 -30.91 -8.28 -11.14
CA ARG A 302 -29.64 -7.56 -10.97
C ARG A 302 -28.49 -8.32 -11.64
N LEU A 303 -28.45 -9.64 -11.49
CA LEU A 303 -27.47 -10.48 -12.19
C LEU A 303 -27.64 -10.43 -13.71
N ARG A 304 -28.86 -10.43 -14.23
CA ARG A 304 -29.15 -10.24 -15.67
C ARG A 304 -28.59 -8.93 -16.19
N THR A 305 -28.79 -7.85 -15.42
CA THR A 305 -28.33 -6.51 -15.76
C THR A 305 -26.81 -6.41 -15.77
N ILE A 306 -26.14 -6.95 -14.73
CA ILE A 306 -24.67 -6.97 -14.62
C ILE A 306 -24.04 -7.82 -15.72
N ALA A 307 -24.59 -9.02 -15.96
CA ALA A 307 -24.14 -9.90 -17.01
C ALA A 307 -24.44 -9.36 -18.42
N ARG A 308 -25.31 -8.34 -18.54
CA ARG A 308 -25.84 -7.80 -19.81
C ARG A 308 -26.41 -8.89 -20.70
N LEU A 309 -27.12 -9.84 -20.09
CA LEU A 309 -27.73 -10.95 -20.79
C LEU A 309 -28.78 -10.43 -21.77
N GLN A 310 -28.72 -10.91 -23.01
CA GLN A 310 -29.73 -10.63 -24.01
C GLN A 310 -30.87 -11.66 -23.90
N GLU A 311 -32.09 -11.30 -24.31
CA GLU A 311 -33.27 -12.18 -24.20
C GLU A 311 -33.13 -13.53 -24.93
N TRP A 312 -32.26 -13.61 -25.93
CA TRP A 312 -32.00 -14.82 -26.71
C TRP A 312 -30.90 -15.73 -26.12
N GLN A 313 -30.26 -15.35 -25.01
CA GLN A 313 -29.21 -16.14 -24.38
C GLN A 313 -29.79 -17.13 -23.38
N ASP A 314 -29.43 -18.42 -23.50
CA ASP A 314 -29.88 -19.54 -22.64
C ASP A 314 -29.33 -19.51 -21.19
N ALA A 315 -28.86 -18.34 -20.74
CA ALA A 315 -28.36 -18.17 -19.38
C ALA A 315 -29.52 -17.95 -18.40
N ASP A 316 -29.55 -18.75 -17.33
CA ASP A 316 -30.53 -18.62 -16.25
C ASP A 316 -29.87 -18.10 -14.96
N PRO A 317 -30.02 -16.80 -14.63
CA PRO A 317 -29.53 -16.25 -13.37
C PRO A 317 -30.11 -16.91 -12.13
N ALA A 318 -31.30 -17.50 -12.19
CA ALA A 318 -31.87 -18.22 -11.05
C ALA A 318 -31.13 -19.54 -10.78
N ALA A 319 -30.70 -20.22 -11.85
CA ALA A 319 -29.81 -21.38 -11.75
C ALA A 319 -28.44 -20.99 -11.17
N TRP A 320 -27.89 -19.84 -11.57
CA TRP A 320 -26.62 -19.33 -11.03
C TRP A 320 -26.68 -19.10 -9.52
N ILE A 321 -27.75 -18.47 -9.03
CA ILE A 321 -27.96 -18.22 -7.59
C ILE A 321 -28.05 -19.54 -6.81
N SER A 322 -28.75 -20.53 -7.36
CA SER A 322 -28.92 -21.83 -6.72
C SER A 322 -27.59 -22.57 -6.61
N GLU A 323 -26.82 -22.63 -7.70
CA GLU A 323 -25.51 -23.29 -7.74
C GLU A 323 -24.48 -22.55 -6.86
N ALA A 324 -24.49 -21.23 -6.85
CA ALA A 324 -23.64 -20.43 -5.97
C ALA A 324 -23.92 -20.71 -4.49
N ARG A 325 -25.19 -20.91 -4.10
CA ARG A 325 -25.56 -21.25 -2.73
C ARG A 325 -25.03 -22.62 -2.32
N GLU A 326 -25.07 -23.61 -3.21
CA GLU A 326 -24.50 -24.94 -2.97
C GLU A 326 -22.99 -24.88 -2.79
N ARG A 327 -22.29 -24.13 -3.64
CA ARG A 327 -20.84 -23.95 -3.57
C ARG A 327 -20.39 -23.18 -2.33
N ALA A 328 -21.16 -22.16 -1.93
CA ALA A 328 -20.93 -21.45 -0.68
C ALA A 328 -21.10 -22.38 0.54
N ALA A 329 -22.09 -23.28 0.51
CA ALA A 329 -22.29 -24.28 1.56
C ALA A 329 -21.15 -25.32 1.61
N GLN A 330 -20.61 -25.75 0.46
CA GLN A 330 -19.46 -26.65 0.40
C GLN A 330 -18.18 -26.00 0.94
N LYS A 331 -17.97 -24.71 0.63
CA LYS A 331 -16.81 -23.94 1.10
C LYS A 331 -16.83 -23.69 2.62
N SER A 332 -18.01 -23.55 3.23
CA SER A 332 -18.15 -23.31 4.67
C SER A 332 -18.10 -24.60 5.52
N GLY A 333 -18.22 -25.77 4.88
CA GLY A 333 -18.15 -27.08 5.54
C GLY A 333 -16.77 -27.76 5.49
N SER A 334 -15.76 -27.16 4.85
CA SER A 334 -14.39 -27.67 4.71
C SER A 334 -13.39 -26.86 5.52
#